data_AF-A0A963EQA6-F1
#
_entry.id   AF-A0A963EQA6-F1
#
_cell.length_a   1.000
_cell.length_b   1.000
_cell.length_c   1.000
_cell.angle_alpha   90.00
_cell.angle_beta   90.00
_cell.angle_gamma   90.00
#
_symmetry.space_group_name_H-M   'P 1'
#
loop_
_entity.id
_entity.type
_entity.pdbx_description
1 polymer ?
#
loop_
_entity_poly.entity_id
_entity_poly.type
_entity_poly.pdbx_seq_one_letter_code
_entity_poly.pdbx_strand_id
1 'polypeptide(L)' 'VAAMVAFERASPVPEVFPVFTRVDEQLVVLFRGDAGYAQGDGGLPGARHRAVMHGSRWEYIYEGVDAARYPPLVRE' A
#
# COMPACT_ATOMS: atom_id res chain seq x y z
N VAL A 1 -13.08 -13.98 1.70
CA VAL A 1 -13.01 -13.13 2.93
C VAL A 1 -12.71 -13.94 4.19
N ALA A 2 -13.54 -14.91 4.62
CA ALA A 2 -13.30 -15.64 5.88
C ALA A 2 -11.94 -16.37 5.94
N ALA A 3 -11.52 -17.02 4.85
CA ALA A 3 -10.22 -17.68 4.76
C ALA A 3 -9.03 -16.70 4.86
N MET A 4 -9.11 -15.58 4.14
CA MET A 4 -8.12 -14.49 4.20
C MET A 4 -7.99 -13.93 5.63
N VAL A 5 -9.12 -13.69 6.31
CA VAL A 5 -9.11 -13.21 7.70
C VAL A 5 -8.49 -14.23 8.66
N ALA A 6 -8.74 -15.53 8.45
CA ALA A 6 -8.15 -16.57 9.30
C ALA A 6 -6.62 -16.66 9.12
N PHE A 7 -6.14 -16.53 7.87
CA PHE A 7 -4.71 -16.52 7.56
C PHE A 7 -4.01 -15.29 8.16
N GLU A 8 -4.55 -14.09 7.95
CA GLU A 8 -3.99 -12.84 8.49
C GLU A 8 -3.94 -12.81 10.02
N ARG A 9 -4.91 -13.45 10.70
CA ARG A 9 -4.86 -13.54 12.18
C ARG A 9 -3.70 -14.37 12.71
N ALA A 10 -3.21 -15.32 11.91
CA ALA A 10 -2.12 -16.21 12.30
C ALA A 10 -0.76 -15.73 11.76
N SER A 11 -0.74 -14.73 10.87
CA SER A 11 0.48 -14.20 10.28
C SER A 11 1.19 -13.26 11.26
N PRO A 12 2.53 -13.22 11.27
CA PRO A 12 3.26 -12.15 11.94
C PRO A 12 2.86 -10.81 11.33
N VAL A 13 2.51 -9.83 12.17
CA VAL A 13 2.16 -8.49 11.70
C VAL A 13 3.41 -7.82 11.12
N PRO A 14 3.41 -7.40 9.84
CA PRO A 14 4.54 -6.69 9.28
C PRO A 14 4.62 -5.28 9.87
N GLU A 15 5.78 -4.94 10.44
CA GLU A 15 6.09 -3.57 10.84
C GLU A 15 6.45 -2.74 9.61
N VAL A 16 5.57 -1.80 9.26
CA VAL A 16 5.76 -0.88 8.13
C VAL A 16 5.70 0.56 8.62
N PHE A 17 6.53 1.43 8.04
CA PHE A 17 6.48 2.87 8.26
C PHE A 17 5.83 3.52 7.04
N PRO A 18 4.50 3.72 7.02
CA PRO A 18 3.84 4.34 5.89
C PRO A 18 4.13 5.85 5.82
N VAL A 19 4.05 6.42 4.62
CA VAL A 19 4.09 7.87 4.42
C VAL A 19 2.73 8.35 3.94
N PHE A 20 2.14 9.30 4.65
CA PHE A 20 0.87 9.92 4.26
C PHE A 20 1.13 11.08 3.31
N THR A 21 0.37 11.14 2.23
CA THR A 21 0.44 12.22 1.23
C THR A 21 -0.96 12.49 0.65
N ARG A 22 -1.05 13.50 -0.23
CA ARG A 22 -2.27 13.80 -0.98
C ARG A 22 -1.96 13.85 -2.48
N VAL A 23 -2.85 13.25 -3.27
CA VAL A 23 -2.84 13.32 -4.74
C VAL A 23 -4.26 13.71 -5.16
N ASP A 24 -4.41 14.81 -5.89
CA ASP A 24 -5.72 15.30 -6.35
C ASP A 24 -6.81 15.28 -5.24
N GLU A 25 -6.46 15.84 -4.08
CA GLU A 25 -7.26 15.88 -2.84
C GLU A 25 -7.49 14.53 -2.13
N GLN A 26 -7.17 13.41 -2.75
CA GLN A 26 -7.30 12.08 -2.16
C GLN A 26 -6.20 11.83 -1.12
N LEU A 27 -6.59 11.28 0.03
CA LEU A 27 -5.63 10.80 1.02
C LEU A 27 -4.99 9.50 0.53
N VAL A 28 -3.66 9.49 0.46
CA VAL A 28 -2.88 8.33 0.01
C VAL A 28 -1.87 7.95 1.08
N VAL A 29 -1.76 6.65 1.32
CA VAL A 29 -0.78 6.04 2.23
C VAL A 29 0.21 5.26 1.37
N LEU A 30 1.46 5.71 1.34
CA LEU A 30 2.53 5.09 0.56
C LEU A 30 3.28 4.06 1.42
N PHE A 31 3.61 2.92 0.80
CA PHE A 31 4.47 1.89 1.36
C PHE A 31 5.76 1.75 0.56
N ARG A 32 6.78 1.11 1.15
CA ARG A 32 8.05 0.84 0.46
C ARG A 32 7.80 0.03 -0.82
N GLY A 33 8.40 0.45 -1.92
CA GLY A 33 8.13 -0.09 -3.26
C GLY A 33 7.23 0.81 -4.10
N ASP A 34 6.60 1.81 -3.49
CA ASP A 34 5.95 2.90 -4.21
C ASP A 34 6.98 3.91 -4.73
N ALA A 35 6.80 4.39 -5.95
CA ALA A 35 7.68 5.37 -6.58
C ALA A 35 7.79 6.69 -5.79
N GLY A 36 6.73 7.06 -5.07
CA GLY A 36 6.65 8.28 -4.28
C GLY A 36 7.20 8.19 -2.86
N TYR A 37 7.50 6.98 -2.38
CA TYR A 37 7.67 6.72 -0.94
C TYR A 37 8.81 7.52 -0.31
N ALA A 38 9.97 7.59 -0.98
CA ALA A 38 11.16 8.22 -0.42
C ALA A 38 11.03 9.75 -0.32
N GLN A 39 10.25 10.36 -1.21
CA GLN A 39 10.02 11.81 -1.27
C GLN A 39 8.73 12.22 -0.56
N GLY A 40 7.87 11.26 -0.21
CA GLY A 40 6.52 11.54 0.29
C GLY A 40 5.59 12.18 -0.76
N ASP A 41 5.90 11.99 -2.04
CA ASP A 41 5.16 12.58 -3.16
C ASP A 41 4.40 11.49 -3.92
N GLY A 42 3.08 11.41 -3.71
CA GLY A 42 2.23 10.43 -4.36
C GLY A 42 2.05 10.63 -5.87
N GLY A 43 2.42 11.79 -6.41
CA GLY A 43 2.28 12.16 -7.81
C GLY A 43 3.39 11.64 -8.72
N LEU A 44 4.53 11.19 -8.17
CA LEU A 44 5.65 10.68 -8.97
C LEU A 44 5.22 9.48 -9.83
N PRO A 45 5.61 9.40 -11.12
CA PRO A 45 5.28 8.26 -11.97
C PRO A 45 6.07 7.01 -11.58
N GLY A 46 5.48 5.82 -11.74
CA GLY A 46 6.13 4.54 -11.50
C GLY A 46 5.29 3.57 -10.69
N ALA A 47 5.97 2.61 -10.05
CA ALA A 47 5.35 1.56 -9.24
C ALA A 47 4.41 2.12 -8.15
N ARG A 48 3.33 1.39 -7.89
CA ARG A 48 2.28 1.74 -6.93
C ARG A 48 2.23 0.68 -5.85
N HIS A 49 2.63 1.06 -4.64
CA HIS A 49 2.44 0.26 -3.44
C HIS A 49 1.79 1.15 -2.39
N ARG A 50 0.47 1.30 -2.47
CA ARG A 50 -0.23 2.35 -1.70
C ARG A 50 -1.65 1.94 -1.34
N ALA A 51 -2.21 2.59 -0.34
CA ALA A 51 -3.64 2.61 -0.10
C ALA A 51 -4.21 3.99 -0.41
N VAL A 52 -5.32 4.05 -1.14
CA VAL A 52 -6.02 5.28 -1.50
C VAL A 52 -7.38 5.30 -0.81
N MET A 53 -7.71 6.44 -0.19
CA MET A 53 -9.03 6.64 0.43
C MET A 53 -10.02 7.15 -0.63
N HIS A 54 -11.01 6.34 -0.95
CA HIS A 54 -12.16 6.68 -1.80
C HIS A 54 -13.41 6.81 -0.94
N GLY A 55 -13.76 8.05 -0.58
CA GLY A 55 -14.88 8.30 0.34
C GLY A 55 -14.64 7.65 1.70
N SER A 56 -15.39 6.59 2.02
CA SER A 56 -15.24 5.80 3.26
C SER A 56 -14.55 4.45 3.05
N ARG A 57 -13.97 4.19 1.88
CA ARG A 57 -13.34 2.92 1.52
C ARG A 57 -11.85 3.10 1.27
N TRP A 58 -11.06 2.19 1.81
CA TRP A 58 -9.66 2.03 1.41
C TRP A 58 -9.57 1.09 0.20
N GLU A 59 -8.84 1.51 -0.82
CA GLU A 59 -8.40 0.69 -1.94
C GLU A 59 -6.90 0.46 -1.82
N TYR A 60 -6.48 -0.81 -1.78
CA TYR A 60 -5.06 -1.16 -1.81
C TYR A 60 -4.64 -1.39 -3.26
N ILE A 61 -3.61 -0.66 -3.70
CA ILE A 61 -3.05 -0.71 -5.04
C ILE A 61 -1.64 -1.26 -4.95
N TYR A 62 -1.41 -2.34 -5.68
CA TYR A 62 -0.13 -3.02 -5.80
C TYR A 62 0.16 -3.31 -7.27
N GLU A 63 0.87 -2.40 -7.94
CA GLU A 63 1.08 -2.42 -9.39
C GLU A 63 2.53 -2.07 -9.75
N GLY A 64 3.16 -2.87 -10.60
CA GLY A 64 4.54 -2.62 -11.07
C GLY A 64 5.61 -2.67 -9.97
N VAL A 65 5.30 -3.26 -8.82
CA VAL A 65 6.20 -3.37 -7.67
C VAL A 65 7.07 -4.63 -7.79
N ASP A 66 8.37 -4.50 -7.49
CA ASP A 66 9.26 -5.65 -7.32
C ASP A 66 8.85 -6.47 -6.09
N ALA A 67 8.08 -7.54 -6.34
CA ALA A 67 7.52 -8.39 -5.28
C ALA A 67 8.57 -9.21 -4.53
N ALA A 68 9.75 -9.44 -5.11
CA ALA A 68 10.83 -10.13 -4.41
C ALA A 68 11.43 -9.23 -3.31
N ARG A 69 11.45 -7.92 -3.56
CA ARG A 69 11.99 -6.93 -2.62
C ARG A 69 10.93 -6.33 -1.69
N TYR A 70 9.71 -6.15 -2.18
CA TYR A 70 8.62 -5.48 -1.48
C TYR A 70 7.33 -6.30 -1.59
N PRO A 71 7.18 -7.39 -0.82
CA PRO A 71 5.99 -8.24 -0.92
C PRO A 71 4.71 -7.45 -0.59
N PRO A 72 3.56 -7.86 -1.20
CA PRO A 72 2.28 -7.21 -0.91
C PRO A 72 1.87 -7.44 0.54
N LEU A 73 1.17 -6.45 1.11
CA LEU A 73 0.67 -6.48 2.48
C LEU A 73 -0.60 -7.32 2.60
N VAL A 74 -1.40 -7.37 1.54
CA VAL A 74 -2.59 -8.23 1.44
C VAL A 74 -2.27 -9.33 0.44
N ARG A 75 -2.31 -10.58 0.90
CA ARG A 75 -2.12 -11.76 0.05
C ARG A 75 -3.48 -12.29 -0.38
N GLU A 76 -3.63 -12.57 -1.68
CA GLU A 76 -4.83 -13.23 -2.22
C GLU A 76 -4.92 -14.71 -1.80
#